data_AF-A0A8X8G960-F1
#
_entry.id   AF-A0A8X8G960-F1
#
_cell.length_a   1.000
_cell.length_b   1.000
_cell.length_c   1.000
_cell.angle_alpha   90.00
_cell.angle_beta   90.00
_cell.angle_gamma   90.00
#
_symmetry.space_group_name_H-M   'P 1'
#
loop_
_entity.id
_entity.type
_entity.pdbx_description
1 polymer ?
#
loop_
_entity_poly.entity_id
_entity_poly.type
_entity_poly.pdbx_seq_one_letter_code
_entity_poly.pdbx_strand_id
1 'polypeptide(L)'
;MVEKKTRIRRSAEQRLADLEKKQLEIMERQKAAIAKIEEEKKRLLKTPSARKERVEQEKRFARALQALAPEWDMRHVIAAVELAIAEDMERLVDRGEKLLEEHGKARRGRRPRGE
;
A
#
# COMPACT_ATOMS: atom_id res chain seq x y z
N MET A 1 33.88 -42.69 -42.09
CA MET A 1 32.90 -43.62 -41.50
C MET A 1 31.91 -42.79 -40.72
N VAL A 2 30.62 -42.80 -41.09
CA VAL A 2 29.59 -41.96 -40.43
C VAL A 2 28.99 -42.79 -39.30
N GLU A 3 29.29 -42.42 -38.05
CA GLU A 3 28.73 -43.08 -36.86
C GLU A 3 27.21 -42.86 -36.81
N LYS A 4 26.46 -43.95 -37.00
CA LYS A 4 25.00 -43.97 -36.82
C LYS A 4 24.70 -43.78 -35.32
N LYS A 5 24.25 -42.58 -34.93
CA LYS A 5 23.67 -42.34 -33.59
C LYS A 5 22.44 -43.22 -33.40
N THR A 6 22.59 -44.36 -32.74
CA THR A 6 21.48 -45.21 -32.31
C THR A 6 20.69 -44.51 -31.21
N ARG A 7 19.40 -44.22 -31.46
CA ARG A 7 18.47 -43.70 -30.46
C ARG A 7 18.26 -44.74 -29.36
N ILE A 8 18.89 -44.56 -28.22
CA ILE A 8 18.61 -45.35 -27.02
C ILE A 8 17.21 -44.94 -26.52
N ARG A 9 16.27 -45.88 -26.51
CA ARG A 9 14.93 -45.65 -25.92
C ARG A 9 15.08 -45.62 -24.40
N ARG A 10 14.58 -44.57 -23.75
CA ARG A 10 14.57 -44.47 -22.28
C ARG A 10 13.84 -45.67 -21.66
N SER A 11 14.42 -46.25 -20.60
CA SER A 11 13.79 -47.31 -19.82
C SER A 11 12.54 -46.79 -19.08
N ALA A 12 11.69 -47.70 -18.60
CA ALA A 12 10.48 -47.31 -17.85
C ALA A 12 10.84 -46.51 -16.58
N GLU A 13 11.90 -46.92 -15.87
CA GLU A 13 12.42 -46.25 -14.67
C GLU A 13 12.91 -44.83 -14.96
N GLN A 14 13.63 -44.63 -16.07
CA GLN A 14 14.06 -43.29 -16.49
C GLN A 14 12.88 -42.38 -16.81
N ARG A 15 11.79 -42.93 -17.38
CA ARG A 15 10.57 -42.15 -17.65
C ARG A 15 9.83 -41.79 -16.36
N LEU A 16 9.81 -42.68 -15.36
CA LEU A 16 9.23 -42.39 -14.05
C LEU A 16 10.00 -41.27 -13.34
N ALA A 17 11.33 -41.36 -13.29
CA ALA A 17 12.17 -40.31 -12.71
C ALA A 17 12.01 -38.96 -13.44
N ASP A 18 11.88 -38.97 -14.77
CA ASP A 18 11.60 -37.76 -15.56
C ASP A 18 10.22 -37.18 -15.24
N LEU A 19 9.21 -38.01 -14.97
CA LEU A 19 7.86 -37.58 -14.60
C LEU A 19 7.82 -37.01 -13.18
N GLU A 20 8.51 -37.64 -12.22
CA GLU A 20 8.63 -37.13 -10.84
C GLU A 20 9.31 -35.76 -10.80
N LYS A 21 10.41 -35.59 -11.54
CA LYS A 21 11.08 -34.28 -11.69
C LYS A 21 10.14 -33.23 -12.25
N LYS A 22 9.39 -33.56 -13.31
CA LYS A 22 8.39 -32.64 -13.88
C LYS A 22 7.28 -32.31 -12.90
N GLN A 23 6.81 -33.28 -12.11
CA GLN A 23 5.81 -33.02 -11.08
C GLN A 23 6.32 -32.04 -10.05
N LEU A 24 7.55 -32.22 -9.55
CA LEU A 24 8.17 -31.29 -8.61
C LEU A 24 8.32 -29.89 -9.20
N GLU A 25 8.83 -29.75 -10.42
CA GLU A 25 8.96 -28.46 -11.11
C GLU A 25 7.59 -27.76 -11.28
N ILE A 26 6.55 -28.51 -11.62
CA ILE A 26 5.19 -27.96 -11.75
C ILE A 26 4.67 -27.49 -10.38
N MET A 27 4.86 -28.29 -9.34
CA MET A 27 4.43 -27.94 -7.98
C MET A 27 5.16 -26.70 -7.46
N GLU A 28 6.46 -26.55 -7.73
CA GLU A 28 7.21 -25.35 -7.38
C GLU A 28 6.71 -24.11 -8.14
N ARG A 29 6.45 -24.23 -9.43
CA ARG A 29 5.87 -23.13 -10.23
C ARG A 29 4.49 -22.74 -9.73
N GLN A 30 3.65 -23.71 -9.36
CA GLN A 30 2.34 -23.44 -8.79
C GLN A 30 2.44 -22.72 -7.43
N LYS A 31 3.33 -23.17 -6.54
CA LYS A 31 3.58 -22.50 -5.26
C LYS A 31 4.05 -21.05 -5.46
N ALA A 32 4.97 -20.82 -6.39
CA ALA A 32 5.45 -19.48 -6.72
C ALA A 32 4.34 -18.59 -7.31
N ALA A 33 3.48 -19.14 -8.16
CA ALA A 33 2.34 -18.41 -8.71
C ALA A 33 1.32 -18.04 -7.62
N ILE A 34 1.01 -18.96 -6.72
CA ILE A 34 0.10 -18.71 -5.58
C ILE A 34 0.67 -17.62 -4.67
N ALA A 35 1.96 -17.69 -4.34
CA ALA A 35 2.62 -16.67 -3.52
C ALA A 35 2.51 -15.26 -4.14
N LYS A 36 2.73 -15.13 -5.46
CA LYS A 36 2.55 -13.85 -6.18
C LYS A 36 1.12 -13.34 -6.11
N ILE A 37 0.14 -14.21 -6.33
CA ILE A 37 -1.28 -13.84 -6.24
C ILE A 37 -1.64 -13.36 -4.83
N GLU A 38 -1.13 -14.03 -3.80
CA GLU A 38 -1.35 -13.62 -2.41
C GLU A 38 -0.71 -12.27 -2.07
N GLU A 39 0.49 -12.01 -2.56
CA GLU A 39 1.17 -10.72 -2.41
C GLU A 39 0.39 -9.59 -3.10
N GLU A 40 -0.03 -9.80 -4.35
CA GLU A 40 -0.86 -8.84 -5.08
C GLU A 40 -2.19 -8.59 -4.39
N LYS A 41 -2.85 -9.65 -3.89
CA LYS A 41 -4.09 -9.54 -3.11
C LYS A 41 -3.86 -8.71 -1.84
N LYS A 42 -2.78 -8.95 -1.10
CA LYS A 42 -2.43 -8.15 0.08
C LYS A 42 -2.18 -6.69 -0.28
N ARG A 43 -1.47 -6.43 -1.38
CA ARG A 43 -1.22 -5.06 -1.89
C ARG A 43 -2.52 -4.36 -2.28
N LEU A 44 -3.39 -5.03 -3.02
CA LEU A 44 -4.69 -4.51 -3.45
C LEU A 44 -5.66 -4.30 -2.29
N LEU A 45 -5.56 -5.05 -1.20
CA LEU A 45 -6.37 -4.80 0.00
C LEU A 45 -5.84 -3.61 0.81
N LYS A 46 -4.52 -3.45 0.91
CA LYS A 46 -3.88 -2.33 1.62
C LYS A 46 -3.99 -0.99 0.87
N THR A 47 -4.05 -1.02 -0.46
CA THR A 47 -4.03 0.21 -1.27
C THR A 47 -5.28 1.08 -1.09
N PRO A 48 -6.51 0.55 -1.11
CA PRO A 48 -7.73 1.32 -0.88
C PRO A 48 -7.82 1.87 0.54
N SER A 49 -7.41 1.11 1.56
CA SER A 49 -7.42 1.60 2.94
C SER A 49 -6.42 2.74 3.13
N ALA A 50 -5.18 2.57 2.65
CA ALA A 50 -4.17 3.62 2.70
C ALA A 50 -4.58 4.88 1.91
N ARG A 51 -5.25 4.72 0.75
CA ARG A 51 -5.81 5.85 0.00
C ARG A 51 -6.90 6.57 0.80
N LYS A 52 -7.82 5.83 1.43
CA LYS A 52 -8.88 6.41 2.27
C LYS A 52 -8.30 7.17 3.47
N GLU A 53 -7.29 6.60 4.13
CA GLU A 53 -6.62 7.22 5.27
C GLU A 53 -5.92 8.52 4.86
N ARG A 54 -5.17 8.52 3.75
CA ARG A 54 -4.53 9.74 3.22
C ARG A 54 -5.54 10.84 2.90
N VAL A 55 -6.62 10.49 2.20
CA VAL A 55 -7.68 11.44 1.87
C VAL A 55 -8.36 12.00 3.12
N GLU A 56 -8.58 11.18 4.15
CA GLU A 56 -9.17 11.68 5.40
C GLU A 56 -8.17 12.58 6.17
N GLN A 57 -6.87 12.25 6.18
CA GLN A 57 -5.85 13.11 6.76
C GLN A 57 -5.80 14.49 6.06
N GLU A 58 -5.79 14.52 4.73
CA GLU A 58 -5.85 15.76 3.95
C GLU A 58 -7.10 16.59 4.29
N LYS A 59 -8.26 15.95 4.40
CA LYS A 59 -9.51 16.62 4.80
C LYS A 59 -9.46 17.16 6.22
N ARG A 60 -8.89 16.41 7.16
CA ARG A 60 -8.72 16.85 8.56
C ARG A 60 -7.82 18.07 8.64
N PHE A 61 -6.71 18.05 7.91
CA PHE A 61 -5.79 19.18 7.82
C PHE A 61 -6.48 20.42 7.25
N ALA A 62 -7.17 20.29 6.11
CA ALA A 62 -7.88 21.41 5.48
C ALA A 62 -8.95 22.02 6.41
N ARG A 63 -9.70 21.18 7.16
CA ARG A 63 -10.68 21.65 8.15
C ARG A 63 -10.01 22.41 9.30
N ALA A 64 -8.91 21.88 9.82
CA ALA A 64 -8.17 22.52 10.90
C ALA A 64 -7.59 23.87 10.47
N LEU A 65 -6.98 23.92 9.27
CA LEU A 65 -6.46 25.16 8.70
C LEU A 65 -7.57 26.19 8.51
N GLN A 66 -8.72 25.80 7.95
CA GLN A 66 -9.85 26.71 7.78
C GLN A 66 -10.40 27.25 9.12
N ALA A 67 -10.35 26.45 10.18
CA ALA A 67 -10.79 26.88 11.51
C ALA A 67 -9.80 27.83 12.19
N LEU A 68 -8.49 27.60 12.00
CA LEU A 68 -7.42 28.37 12.63
C LEU A 68 -7.14 29.68 11.87
N ALA A 69 -7.13 29.62 10.54
CA ALA A 69 -6.72 30.70 9.68
C ALA A 69 -7.50 30.66 8.35
N PRO A 70 -8.77 31.11 8.33
CA PRO A 70 -9.66 30.99 7.18
C PRO A 70 -9.17 31.73 5.94
N GLU A 71 -8.38 32.79 6.12
CA GLU A 71 -7.85 33.63 5.04
C GLU A 71 -6.49 33.14 4.50
N TRP A 72 -5.93 32.08 5.08
CA TRP A 72 -4.61 31.60 4.68
C TRP A 72 -4.67 30.70 3.44
N ASP A 73 -4.02 31.15 2.38
CA ASP A 73 -3.69 30.32 1.22
C ASP A 73 -2.43 29.45 1.46
N MET A 74 -2.20 28.46 0.58
CA MET A 74 -1.08 27.51 0.63
C MET A 74 0.29 28.18 0.75
N ARG A 75 0.46 29.38 0.18
CA ARG A 75 1.70 30.15 0.28
C ARG A 75 2.02 30.57 1.72
N HIS A 76 1.00 30.94 2.49
CA HIS A 76 1.15 31.30 3.90
C HIS A 76 1.51 30.08 4.74
N VAL A 77 0.91 28.92 4.43
CA VAL A 77 1.24 27.66 5.09
C VAL A 77 2.71 27.30 4.86
N ILE A 78 3.20 27.40 3.63
CA ILE A 78 4.61 27.10 3.31
C ILE A 78 5.55 28.03 4.09
N ALA A 79 5.28 29.34 4.11
CA ALA A 79 6.09 30.30 4.87
C ALA A 79 6.04 30.02 6.39
N ALA A 80 4.88 29.67 6.93
CA ALA A 80 4.74 29.30 8.33
C ALA A 80 5.51 28.02 8.67
N VAL A 81 5.52 27.03 7.77
CA VAL A 81 6.30 25.80 7.95
C VAL A 81 7.80 26.10 7.92
N GLU A 82 8.28 26.95 7.01
CA GLU A 82 9.68 27.38 6.97
C GLU A 82 10.13 27.99 8.30
N LEU A 83 9.31 28.87 8.88
CA LEU A 83 9.59 29.48 10.19
C LEU A 83 9.57 28.44 11.32
N ALA A 84 8.65 27.48 11.27
CA ALA A 84 8.50 26.46 12.30
C ALA A 84 9.62 25.42 12.32
N ILE A 85 10.32 25.18 11.21
CA ILE A 85 11.47 24.24 11.16
C ILE A 85 12.60 24.65 12.11
N ALA A 86 12.67 25.94 12.47
CA ALA A 86 13.66 26.44 13.43
C ALA A 86 13.33 26.13 14.90
N GLU A 87 12.15 25.59 15.20
CA GLU A 87 11.71 25.27 16.56
C GLU A 87 11.87 23.79 16.94
N ASP A 88 11.48 23.45 18.16
CA ASP A 88 11.44 22.09 18.67
C ASP A 88 10.36 21.26 17.95
N MET A 89 10.84 20.35 17.11
CA MET A 89 10.01 19.48 16.27
C MET A 89 9.13 18.53 17.08
N GLU A 90 9.57 18.04 18.24
CA GLU A 90 8.75 17.11 19.05
C GLU A 90 7.54 17.84 19.64
N ARG A 91 7.77 19.05 20.17
CA ARG A 91 6.70 19.88 20.70
C ARG A 91 5.70 20.31 19.62
N LEU A 92 6.17 20.58 18.40
CA LEU A 92 5.31 20.93 17.27
C LEU A 92 4.42 19.76 16.85
N VAL A 93 4.93 18.53 16.86
CA VAL A 93 4.13 17.32 16.58
C VAL A 93 3.01 17.18 17.61
N ASP A 94 3.35 17.20 18.90
CA ASP A 94 2.36 17.10 19.99
C ASP A 94 1.28 18.18 19.91
N ARG A 95 1.67 19.41 19.57
CA ARG A 95 0.73 20.52 19.44
C ARG A 95 -0.15 20.36 18.20
N GLY A 96 0.42 19.90 17.08
CA GLY A 96 -0.30 19.63 15.85
C GLY A 96 -1.36 18.54 16.02
N GLU A 97 -1.06 17.47 16.75
CA GLU A 97 -2.01 16.41 17.07
C GLU A 97 -3.22 16.96 17.84
N LYS A 98 -2.99 17.76 18.89
CA LYS A 98 -4.06 18.40 19.67
C LYS A 98 -4.95 19.30 18.80
N LEU A 99 -4.35 20.11 17.93
CA LEU A 99 -5.11 21.00 17.04
C LEU A 99 -5.94 20.22 16.00
N LEU A 100 -5.45 19.08 15.52
CA LEU A 100 -6.22 18.20 14.65
C LEU A 100 -7.39 17.52 15.38
N GLU A 101 -7.23 17.18 16.65
CA GLU A 101 -8.34 16.66 17.47
C GLU A 101 -9.41 17.71 17.77
N GLU A 102 -9.01 18.97 17.94
CA GLU A 102 -9.89 20.10 18.22
C GLU A 102 -10.63 20.55 16.94
N HIS A 103 -9.91 20.74 15.84
CA HIS A 103 -10.45 21.40 14.63
C HIS A 103 -10.55 20.50 13.39
N GLY A 104 -9.83 19.37 13.36
CA GLY A 104 -9.82 18.46 12.21
C GLY A 104 -11.04 17.54 12.12
N LYS A 105 -11.85 17.45 13.19
CA LYS A 105 -13.05 16.60 13.22
C LYS A 105 -14.02 16.98 12.09
N ALA A 106 -14.55 15.96 11.41
CA ALA A 106 -15.62 16.19 10.45
C ALA A 106 -16.80 16.87 11.18
N ARG A 107 -17.31 17.98 10.63
CA ARG A 107 -18.63 18.48 11.04
C ARG A 107 -19.61 17.32 10.84
N ARG A 108 -20.22 16.85 11.93
CA ARG A 108 -21.19 15.74 11.92
C ARG A 108 -22.11 15.93 10.73
N GLY A 109 -22.02 15.02 9.76
CA GLY A 109 -22.88 15.07 8.59
C GLY A 109 -24.33 15.11 9.05
N ARG A 110 -25.11 16.00 8.44
CA ARG A 110 -26.56 16.01 8.51
C ARG A 110 -27.01 14.56 8.31
N ARG A 111 -27.58 13.93 9.35
CA ARG A 111 -28.34 12.68 9.18
C ARG A 111 -29.28 12.94 8.00
N PRO A 112 -29.32 12.12 6.95
CA PRO A 112 -30.41 12.22 6.00
C PRO A 112 -31.72 12.18 6.81
N ARG A 113 -32.48 13.28 6.76
CA ARG A 113 -33.86 13.29 7.19
C ARG A 113 -34.62 12.68 6.02
N GLY A 114 -35.28 11.56 6.26
CA GLY A 114 -36.19 10.92 5.33
C GLY A 114 -35.82 9.45 5.14
N GLU A 115 -36.75 8.50 5.19
CA GLU A 115 -38.21 8.53 5.30
C GLU A 115 -38.67 7.26 6.03
#